data_AF-A0A2E5LKU4-F1
#
_entry.id   AF-A0A2E5LKU4-F1
#
_cell.length_a   1.000
_cell.length_b   1.000
_cell.length_c   1.000
_cell.angle_alpha   90.00
_cell.angle_beta   90.00
_cell.angle_gamma   90.00
#
_symmetry.space_group_name_H-M   'P 1'
#
loop_
_entity.id
_entity.type
_entity.pdbx_description
1 polymer ?
#
loop_
_entity_poly.entity_id
_entity_poly.type
_entity_poly.pdbx_seq_one_letter_code
_entity_poly.pdbx_strand_id
1 'polypeptide(L)'
;MFGDFLFMWYPKRINGLEQLERFVARSGRRYTAQRNFDLGMNRHEHVSKLSPWVRHRIISEEEVVTAVLKTHTLSAAEKFVQEVFWRTYWKGWLEAHPKVWTDYSVRASELAEEIESNTQLRDQFLMATKGKTGIACFDDWTQELIESGYLHNHARMWFASIWVFTLKLPWELGADFFIRHLLDGDPASNTLSWRWVAGLHTKGKTYLARSDNISKFTKGRYTNITQLSNEALPAGSVAETPPLLPLPIHEPFKSVGPTGLLLTDEDLNPAKLIKETGPLVAVANFSSVERRSSLPISPNVLNFVCGAHEDASMRFKQMKSLNNSSVAGCKSVKEICEWALRNDLNQVVTPHISVGPTRDILEGLSKDLELNGIKFYQVMNQWDLMSWPHSSRGFFKLRKKIPKMLSELHII
;
A
#
# COMPACT_ATOMS: atom_id res chain seq x y z
N MET A 1 -5.75 33.22 -16.20
CA MET A 1 -6.70 32.46 -15.36
C MET A 1 -6.63 31.01 -15.83
N PHE A 2 -5.58 30.29 -15.42
CA PHE A 2 -5.48 28.85 -15.69
C PHE A 2 -6.27 28.19 -14.57
N GLY A 3 -7.39 27.54 -14.90
CA GLY A 3 -8.18 26.81 -13.93
C GLY A 3 -7.29 25.79 -13.22
N ASP A 4 -7.42 25.73 -11.91
CA ASP A 4 -6.78 24.73 -11.06
C ASP A 4 -7.22 23.33 -11.50
N PHE A 5 -6.46 22.73 -12.41
CA PHE A 5 -6.60 21.30 -12.67
C PHE A 5 -6.13 20.60 -11.39
N LEU A 6 -7.10 20.13 -10.59
CA LEU A 6 -6.84 19.09 -9.59
C LEU A 6 -5.94 18.04 -10.24
N PHE A 7 -4.85 17.68 -9.57
CA PHE A 7 -3.98 16.59 -10.03
C PHE A 7 -4.82 15.31 -10.11
N MET A 8 -5.24 14.92 -11.31
CA MET A 8 -6.08 13.75 -11.51
C MET A 8 -5.19 12.51 -11.58
N TRP A 9 -5.41 11.58 -10.65
CA TRP A 9 -4.72 10.31 -10.60
C TRP A 9 -5.37 9.34 -11.57
N TYR A 10 -4.80 9.22 -12.77
CA TYR A 10 -5.29 8.27 -13.76
C TYR A 10 -4.84 6.85 -13.44
N PRO A 11 -5.78 5.89 -13.25
CA PRO A 11 -5.48 4.57 -12.75
C PRO A 11 -5.01 3.61 -13.85
N LYS A 12 -4.12 4.05 -14.75
CA LYS A 12 -3.62 3.22 -15.85
C LYS A 12 -2.12 3.03 -15.75
N ARG A 13 -1.65 1.91 -16.29
CA ARG A 13 -0.21 1.63 -16.35
C ARG A 13 0.59 2.67 -17.11
N ILE A 14 0.05 3.18 -18.22
CA ILE A 14 0.73 4.22 -19.01
C ILE A 14 0.99 5.48 -18.17
N ASN A 15 0.03 5.90 -17.34
CA ASN A 15 0.19 7.10 -16.51
C ASN A 15 1.21 6.90 -15.38
N GLY A 16 1.30 5.68 -14.83
CA GLY A 16 2.35 5.32 -13.87
C GLY A 16 3.75 5.38 -14.50
N LEU A 17 3.89 4.91 -15.74
CA LEU A 17 5.16 4.97 -16.49
C LEU A 17 5.54 6.41 -16.87
N GLU A 18 4.60 7.23 -17.34
CA GLU A 18 4.81 8.66 -17.61
C GLU A 18 5.24 9.42 -16.35
N GLN A 19 4.61 9.13 -15.19
CA GLN A 19 4.99 9.73 -13.92
C GLN A 19 6.39 9.29 -13.47
N LEU A 20 6.77 8.03 -13.72
CA LEU A 20 8.10 7.50 -13.43
C LEU A 20 9.14 8.24 -14.29
N GLU A 21 8.92 8.32 -15.60
CA GLU A 21 9.80 9.03 -16.54
C GLU A 21 10.05 10.48 -16.11
N ARG A 22 8.99 11.22 -15.75
CA ARG A 22 9.08 12.61 -15.26
C ARG A 22 9.90 12.74 -13.98
N PHE A 23 9.94 11.71 -13.15
CA PHE A 23 10.62 11.75 -11.85
C PHE A 23 12.07 11.26 -11.91
N VAL A 24 12.42 10.32 -12.80
CA VAL A 24 13.72 9.63 -12.81
C VAL A 24 14.91 10.61 -12.76
N ALA A 25 14.90 11.71 -13.51
CA ALA A 25 15.98 12.70 -13.48
C ALA A 25 16.20 13.35 -12.09
N ARG A 26 15.16 13.39 -11.24
CA ARG A 26 15.19 14.00 -9.90
C ARG A 26 15.45 12.99 -8.77
N SER A 27 15.49 11.69 -9.06
CA SER A 27 15.55 10.60 -8.09
C SER A 27 16.90 10.40 -7.36
N GLY A 28 17.97 11.08 -7.83
CA GLY A 28 19.30 11.02 -7.23
C GLY A 28 19.50 11.96 -6.02
N ARG A 29 20.60 12.72 -6.01
CA ARG A 29 20.97 13.63 -4.89
C ARG A 29 19.90 14.69 -4.58
N ARG A 30 19.17 15.17 -5.60
CA ARG A 30 18.07 16.14 -5.42
C ARG A 30 16.96 15.57 -4.54
N TYR A 31 16.52 14.33 -4.80
CA TYR A 31 15.56 13.63 -3.95
C TYR A 31 16.04 13.58 -2.51
N THR A 32 17.28 13.15 -2.27
CA THR A 32 17.85 13.08 -0.91
C THR A 32 17.76 14.41 -0.16
N ALA A 33 18.05 15.53 -0.83
CA ALA A 33 18.02 16.86 -0.22
C ALA A 33 16.61 17.40 0.01
N GLN A 34 15.63 17.04 -0.84
CA GLN A 34 14.35 17.73 -0.92
C GLN A 34 13.13 16.90 -0.49
N ARG A 35 13.26 15.57 -0.36
CA ARG A 35 12.16 14.62 -0.08
C ARG A 35 11.36 14.85 1.21
N ASN A 36 11.88 15.67 2.12
CA ASN A 36 11.24 15.91 3.41
C ASN A 36 10.35 17.15 3.39
N PHE A 37 10.42 17.97 2.33
CA PHE A 37 9.67 19.21 2.24
C PHE A 37 8.23 18.97 1.76
N ASP A 38 7.26 19.29 2.62
CA ASP A 38 5.84 19.34 2.28
C ASP A 38 5.45 20.79 1.94
N LEU A 39 5.38 21.10 0.66
CA LEU A 39 4.98 22.42 0.18
C LEU A 39 3.47 22.54 0.01
N GLY A 40 2.70 21.50 0.34
CA GLY A 40 1.24 21.49 0.33
C GLY A 40 0.66 20.98 -0.97
N MET A 41 -0.67 20.94 -1.01
CA MET A 41 -1.44 20.37 -2.11
C MET A 41 -0.91 20.82 -3.48
N ASN A 42 -0.77 19.86 -4.38
CA ASN A 42 -0.24 20.01 -5.74
C ASN A 42 1.25 20.43 -5.84
N ARG A 43 1.99 20.60 -4.74
CA ARG A 43 3.42 21.01 -4.72
C ARG A 43 4.38 19.92 -4.27
N HIS A 44 4.10 18.67 -4.65
CA HIS A 44 4.89 17.47 -4.32
C HIS A 44 6.00 17.14 -5.34
N GLU A 45 6.66 18.16 -5.90
CA GLU A 45 7.62 18.00 -7.00
C GLU A 45 8.95 17.35 -6.61
N HIS A 46 9.21 17.24 -5.31
CA HIS A 46 10.44 16.67 -4.74
C HIS A 46 10.36 15.16 -4.51
N VAL A 47 9.18 14.56 -4.67
CA VAL A 47 8.94 13.13 -4.50
C VAL A 47 8.33 12.53 -5.76
N SER A 48 8.35 11.20 -5.86
CA SER A 48 7.99 10.51 -7.10
C SER A 48 6.50 10.52 -7.40
N LYS A 49 5.66 10.59 -6.36
CA LYS A 49 4.21 10.39 -6.46
C LYS A 49 3.84 9.04 -7.10
N LEU A 50 4.70 8.03 -7.04
CA LEU A 50 4.43 6.73 -7.70
C LEU A 50 3.64 5.74 -6.85
N SER A 51 3.42 6.04 -5.57
CA SER A 51 2.86 5.09 -4.61
C SER A 51 1.48 4.53 -5.00
N PRO A 52 0.54 5.27 -5.64
CA PRO A 52 -0.74 4.68 -6.06
C PRO A 52 -0.56 3.56 -7.08
N TRP A 53 0.34 3.71 -8.06
CA TRP A 53 0.62 2.68 -9.05
C TRP A 53 1.45 1.51 -8.49
N VAL A 54 2.39 1.80 -7.59
CA VAL A 54 3.25 0.78 -6.97
C VAL A 54 2.48 -0.08 -5.97
N ARG A 55 1.51 0.48 -5.23
CA ARG A 55 0.65 -0.26 -4.28
C ARG A 55 0.01 -1.49 -4.92
N HIS A 56 -0.47 -1.33 -6.14
CA HIS A 56 -1.20 -2.33 -6.93
C HIS A 56 -0.32 -3.06 -7.94
N ARG A 57 1.01 -2.82 -7.90
CA ARG A 57 2.01 -3.24 -8.90
C ARG A 57 1.54 -3.02 -10.34
N ILE A 58 0.81 -1.94 -10.60
CA ILE A 58 0.53 -1.49 -11.96
C ILE A 58 1.87 -1.17 -12.65
N ILE A 59 2.80 -0.61 -11.88
CA ILE A 59 4.24 -0.63 -12.11
C ILE A 59 4.91 -1.27 -10.88
N SER A 60 5.90 -2.13 -11.08
CA SER A 60 6.57 -2.86 -10.00
C SER A 60 7.72 -2.06 -9.37
N GLU A 61 8.10 -2.48 -8.16
CA GLU A 61 9.29 -1.98 -7.45
C GLU A 61 10.56 -2.16 -8.29
N GLU A 62 10.68 -3.31 -8.96
CA GLU A 62 11.78 -3.65 -9.86
C GLU A 62 11.86 -2.70 -11.06
N GLU A 63 10.73 -2.39 -11.70
CA GLU A 63 10.67 -1.43 -12.82
C GLU A 63 11.08 -0.03 -12.39
N VAL A 64 10.59 0.42 -11.23
CA VAL A 64 10.90 1.75 -10.68
C VAL A 64 12.39 1.86 -10.37
N VAL A 65 12.97 0.87 -9.68
CA VAL A 65 14.39 0.90 -9.30
C VAL A 65 15.28 0.74 -10.52
N THR A 66 14.90 -0.12 -11.48
CA THR A 66 15.62 -0.26 -12.75
C THR A 66 15.66 1.06 -13.53
N ALA A 67 14.52 1.76 -13.66
CA ALA A 67 14.47 3.03 -14.37
C ALA A 67 15.36 4.10 -13.69
N VAL A 68 15.36 4.14 -12.36
CA VAL A 68 16.21 5.06 -11.59
C VAL A 68 17.70 4.73 -11.75
N LEU A 69 18.08 3.46 -11.66
CA LEU A 69 19.48 3.04 -11.72
C LEU A 69 20.06 3.01 -13.14
N LYS A 70 19.22 3.07 -14.17
CA LYS A 70 19.65 3.42 -15.54
C LYS A 70 20.13 4.87 -15.68
N THR A 71 19.69 5.76 -14.79
CA THR A 71 20.01 7.20 -14.87
C THR A 71 20.99 7.66 -13.80
N HIS A 72 20.93 7.06 -12.61
CA HIS A 72 21.78 7.42 -11.47
C HIS A 72 22.52 6.20 -10.96
N THR A 73 23.75 6.41 -10.46
CA THR A 73 24.44 5.34 -9.72
C THR A 73 23.68 5.00 -8.45
N LEU A 74 23.84 3.75 -7.95
CA LEU A 74 23.23 3.34 -6.67
C LEU A 74 23.61 4.28 -5.52
N SER A 75 24.84 4.79 -5.50
CA SER A 75 25.27 5.77 -4.48
C SER A 75 24.49 7.08 -4.57
N ALA A 76 24.24 7.59 -5.78
CA ALA A 76 23.50 8.85 -5.97
C ALA A 76 22.00 8.71 -5.66
N ALA A 77 21.41 7.54 -5.92
CA ALA A 77 19.99 7.25 -5.70
C ALA A 77 19.71 6.42 -4.43
N GLU A 78 20.71 6.18 -3.57
CA GLU A 78 20.63 5.25 -2.44
C GLU A 78 19.39 5.49 -1.59
N LYS A 79 19.11 6.78 -1.30
CA LYS A 79 17.99 7.17 -0.45
C LYS A 79 16.63 6.89 -1.10
N PHE A 80 16.49 7.07 -2.42
CA PHE A 80 15.24 6.75 -3.12
C PHE A 80 15.02 5.24 -3.18
N VAL A 81 16.06 4.49 -3.54
CA VAL A 81 16.01 3.02 -3.57
C VAL A 81 15.61 2.46 -2.19
N GLN A 82 16.18 3.00 -1.11
CA GLN A 82 15.79 2.62 0.25
C GLN A 82 14.29 2.83 0.54
N GLU A 83 13.65 3.88 0.04
CA GLU A 83 12.20 4.07 0.25
C GLU A 83 11.35 3.07 -0.51
N VAL A 84 11.78 2.65 -1.71
CA VAL A 84 11.11 1.55 -2.40
C VAL A 84 11.18 0.28 -1.55
N PHE A 85 12.35 0.00 -0.98
CA PHE A 85 12.53 -1.15 -0.08
C PHE A 85 11.83 -1.00 1.27
N TRP A 86 11.53 0.20 1.76
CA TRP A 86 10.74 0.38 2.98
C TRP A 86 9.33 -0.19 2.83
N ARG A 87 8.70 -0.03 1.66
CA ARG A 87 7.41 -0.67 1.37
C ARG A 87 7.54 -2.20 1.42
N THR A 88 8.54 -2.75 0.75
CA THR A 88 8.76 -4.21 0.73
C THR A 88 9.08 -4.77 2.11
N TYR A 89 9.84 -4.01 2.89
CA TYR A 89 10.12 -4.32 4.29
C TYR A 89 8.83 -4.42 5.10
N TRP A 90 7.93 -3.43 4.98
CA TRP A 90 6.66 -3.48 5.70
C TRP A 90 5.83 -4.69 5.32
N LYS A 91 5.71 -5.01 4.02
CA LYS A 91 5.00 -6.22 3.57
C LYS A 91 5.61 -7.49 4.16
N GLY A 92 6.91 -7.67 4.07
CA GLY A 92 7.59 -8.85 4.63
C GLY A 92 7.52 -8.92 6.16
N TRP A 93 7.54 -7.78 6.85
CA TRP A 93 7.37 -7.75 8.30
C TRP A 93 5.94 -8.15 8.69
N LEU A 94 4.92 -7.60 8.04
CA LEU A 94 3.52 -7.94 8.33
C LEU A 94 3.22 -9.40 8.00
N GLU A 95 3.78 -9.92 6.91
CA GLU A 95 3.65 -11.32 6.52
C GLU A 95 4.12 -12.28 7.62
N ALA A 96 5.21 -11.93 8.30
CA ALA A 96 5.75 -12.72 9.40
C ALA A 96 5.04 -12.46 10.75
N HIS A 97 4.17 -11.45 10.83
CA HIS A 97 3.42 -11.07 12.03
C HIS A 97 1.94 -10.79 11.72
N PRO A 98 1.19 -11.74 11.12
CA PRO A 98 -0.15 -11.47 10.59
C PRO A 98 -1.15 -11.07 11.68
N LYS A 99 -0.95 -11.51 12.92
CA LYS A 99 -1.78 -11.12 14.07
C LYS A 99 -1.86 -9.60 14.26
N VAL A 100 -0.83 -8.83 13.88
CA VAL A 100 -0.88 -7.36 13.93
C VAL A 100 -1.98 -6.79 13.05
N TRP A 101 -2.20 -7.38 11.88
CA TRP A 101 -3.30 -6.98 10.99
C TRP A 101 -4.64 -7.40 11.57
N THR A 102 -4.77 -8.66 12.02
CA THR A 102 -6.03 -9.16 12.58
C THR A 102 -6.47 -8.37 13.81
N ASP A 103 -5.55 -8.09 14.75
CA ASP A 103 -5.84 -7.31 15.95
C ASP A 103 -6.24 -5.86 15.60
N TYR A 104 -5.56 -5.26 14.62
CA TYR A 104 -5.95 -3.95 14.08
C TYR A 104 -7.37 -3.97 13.49
N SER A 105 -7.67 -4.94 12.62
CA SER A 105 -8.96 -5.00 11.92
C SER A 105 -10.12 -5.21 12.88
N VAL A 106 -9.96 -6.09 13.88
CA VAL A 106 -10.96 -6.28 14.95
C VAL A 106 -11.16 -4.98 15.72
N ARG A 107 -10.08 -4.36 16.21
CA ARG A 107 -10.18 -3.14 17.01
C ARG A 107 -10.75 -1.95 16.23
N ALA A 108 -10.40 -1.82 14.95
CA ALA A 108 -10.95 -0.79 14.08
C ALA A 108 -12.46 -0.97 13.88
N SER A 109 -12.93 -2.22 13.73
CA SER A 109 -14.37 -2.52 13.63
C SER A 109 -15.12 -2.18 14.93
N GLU A 110 -14.58 -2.60 16.08
CA GLU A 110 -15.17 -2.26 17.39
C GLU A 110 -15.25 -0.74 17.62
N LEU A 111 -14.20 0.00 17.24
CA LEU A 111 -14.15 1.45 17.35
C LEU A 111 -15.15 2.15 16.42
N ALA A 112 -15.41 1.58 15.24
CA ALA A 112 -16.44 2.08 14.33
C ALA A 112 -17.84 2.00 14.97
N GLU A 113 -18.14 0.90 15.66
CA GLU A 113 -19.38 0.74 16.45
C GLU A 113 -19.40 1.67 17.68
N GLU A 114 -18.26 1.83 18.36
CA GLU A 114 -18.13 2.71 19.53
C GLU A 114 -18.41 4.18 19.17
N ILE A 115 -18.00 4.64 17.98
CA ILE A 115 -18.31 5.99 17.48
C ILE A 115 -19.83 6.24 17.42
N GLU A 116 -20.65 5.22 17.14
CA GLU A 116 -22.11 5.41 17.07
C GLU A 116 -22.72 5.65 18.46
N SER A 117 -22.19 4.99 19.48
CA SER A 117 -22.72 4.99 20.85
C SER A 117 -22.03 5.98 21.80
N ASN A 118 -20.83 6.46 21.48
CA ASN A 118 -20.05 7.40 22.30
C ASN A 118 -19.98 8.79 21.65
N THR A 119 -20.85 9.71 22.09
CA THR A 119 -20.94 11.08 21.55
C THR A 119 -19.61 11.84 21.61
N GLN A 120 -18.84 11.71 22.70
CA GLN A 120 -17.59 12.43 22.84
C GLN A 120 -16.55 11.95 21.82
N LEU A 121 -16.38 10.63 21.70
CA LEU A 121 -15.47 10.04 20.70
C LEU A 121 -15.92 10.41 19.28
N ARG A 122 -17.23 10.34 19.01
CA ARG A 122 -17.81 10.73 17.72
C ARG A 122 -17.49 12.17 17.35
N ASP A 123 -17.70 13.11 18.26
CA ASP A 123 -17.48 14.53 17.98
C ASP A 123 -15.99 14.81 17.73
N GLN A 124 -15.09 14.23 18.53
CA GLN A 124 -13.64 14.35 18.32
C GLN A 124 -13.22 13.72 16.98
N PHE A 125 -13.71 12.53 16.66
CA PHE A 125 -13.45 11.85 15.39
C PHE A 125 -13.96 12.67 14.20
N LEU A 126 -15.18 13.23 14.27
CA LEU A 126 -15.75 14.06 13.22
C LEU A 126 -14.99 15.38 13.05
N MET A 127 -14.54 16.02 14.14
CA MET A 127 -13.70 17.22 14.04
C MET A 127 -12.36 16.91 13.33
N ALA A 128 -11.71 15.81 13.68
CA ALA A 128 -10.47 15.39 13.06
C ALA A 128 -10.64 15.05 11.57
N THR A 129 -11.62 14.20 11.25
CA THR A 129 -11.86 13.72 9.88
C THR A 129 -12.51 14.74 8.96
N LYS A 130 -13.08 15.83 9.50
CA LYS A 130 -13.55 16.98 8.70
C LYS A 130 -12.53 18.11 8.58
N GLY A 131 -11.36 17.99 9.20
CA GLY A 131 -10.34 19.03 9.22
C GLY A 131 -10.84 20.30 9.92
N LYS A 132 -11.42 20.15 11.11
CA LYS A 132 -11.97 21.24 11.94
C LYS A 132 -11.44 21.19 13.37
N THR A 133 -10.18 20.82 13.53
CA THR A 133 -9.52 20.70 14.84
C THR A 133 -9.04 22.05 15.38
N GLY A 134 -8.88 23.06 14.51
CA GLY A 134 -8.26 24.34 14.85
C GLY A 134 -6.73 24.30 14.82
N ILE A 135 -6.14 23.17 14.40
CA ILE A 135 -4.70 23.02 14.15
C ILE A 135 -4.50 23.14 12.64
N ALA A 136 -4.16 24.35 12.17
CA ALA A 136 -4.16 24.71 10.74
C ALA A 136 -3.45 23.70 9.83
N CYS A 137 -2.28 23.20 10.22
CA CYS A 137 -1.56 22.20 9.42
C CYS A 137 -2.30 20.86 9.34
N PHE A 138 -2.87 20.40 10.44
CA PHE A 138 -3.63 19.16 10.49
C PHE A 138 -4.90 19.27 9.64
N ASP A 139 -5.62 20.38 9.78
CA ASP A 139 -6.86 20.64 9.04
C ASP A 139 -6.59 20.70 7.53
N ASP A 140 -5.53 21.38 7.10
CA ASP A 140 -5.10 21.43 5.69
C ASP A 140 -4.71 20.04 5.15
N TRP A 141 -3.98 19.24 5.93
CA TRP A 141 -3.62 17.88 5.53
C TRP A 141 -4.82 16.94 5.46
N THR A 142 -5.83 17.11 6.33
CA THR A 142 -7.10 16.39 6.24
C THR A 142 -7.80 16.70 4.92
N GLN A 143 -7.92 17.99 4.56
CA GLN A 143 -8.56 18.37 3.30
C GLN A 143 -7.78 17.86 2.09
N GLU A 144 -6.45 18.00 2.08
CA GLU A 144 -5.63 17.50 0.99
C GLU A 144 -5.80 15.99 0.78
N LEU A 145 -5.84 15.21 1.87
CA LEU A 145 -6.06 13.77 1.81
C LEU A 145 -7.44 13.44 1.25
N ILE A 146 -8.50 14.11 1.71
CA ILE A 146 -9.88 13.86 1.26
C ILE A 146 -10.04 14.21 -0.22
N GLU A 147 -9.54 15.38 -0.63
CA GLU A 147 -9.72 15.91 -1.98
C GLU A 147 -8.87 15.17 -3.02
N SER A 148 -7.61 14.85 -2.69
CA SER A 148 -6.67 14.29 -3.67
C SER A 148 -6.45 12.79 -3.56
N GLY A 149 -6.81 12.19 -2.42
CA GLY A 149 -6.46 10.80 -2.09
C GLY A 149 -4.96 10.55 -1.85
N TYR A 150 -4.18 11.61 -1.67
CA TYR A 150 -2.74 11.54 -1.46
C TYR A 150 -2.33 12.48 -0.32
N LEU A 151 -1.28 12.09 0.42
CA LEU A 151 -0.63 12.97 1.39
C LEU A 151 0.87 12.71 1.39
N HIS A 152 1.67 13.76 1.56
CA HIS A 152 3.13 13.65 1.65
C HIS A 152 3.59 12.85 2.88
N ASN A 153 4.63 12.03 2.78
CA ASN A 153 5.05 11.12 3.87
C ASN A 153 5.33 11.84 5.21
N HIS A 154 6.01 12.99 5.18
CA HIS A 154 6.23 13.77 6.41
C HIS A 154 4.91 14.29 7.02
N ALA A 155 3.98 14.75 6.18
CA ALA A 155 2.66 15.17 6.61
C ALA A 155 1.89 13.99 7.25
N ARG A 156 1.97 12.78 6.67
CA ARG A 156 1.42 11.56 7.27
C ARG A 156 1.97 11.29 8.68
N MET A 157 3.28 11.43 8.88
CA MET A 157 3.92 11.23 10.18
C MET A 157 3.48 12.28 11.21
N TRP A 158 3.43 13.56 10.83
CA TRP A 158 2.94 14.62 11.72
C TRP A 158 1.44 14.47 12.01
N PHE A 159 0.64 14.15 11.01
CA PHE A 159 -0.79 13.86 11.13
C PHE A 159 -1.04 12.76 12.15
N ALA A 160 -0.40 11.60 11.99
CA ALA A 160 -0.56 10.48 12.91
C ALA A 160 -0.11 10.84 14.35
N SER A 161 0.95 11.63 14.48
CA SER A 161 1.44 12.07 15.79
C SER A 161 0.45 13.02 16.48
N ILE A 162 -0.10 13.98 15.74
CA ILE A 162 -1.13 14.91 16.24
C ILE A 162 -2.39 14.12 16.61
N TRP A 163 -2.84 13.20 15.74
CA TRP A 163 -3.98 12.33 16.00
C TRP A 163 -3.86 11.59 17.34
N VAL A 164 -2.74 10.89 17.55
CA VAL A 164 -2.55 10.04 18.73
C VAL A 164 -2.26 10.86 19.98
N PHE A 165 -1.31 11.81 19.92
CA PHE A 165 -0.80 12.45 21.14
C PHE A 165 -1.45 13.79 21.46
N THR A 166 -1.91 14.52 20.45
CA THR A 166 -2.54 15.84 20.65
C THR A 166 -4.05 15.72 20.77
N LEU A 167 -4.70 15.03 19.82
CA LEU A 167 -6.15 14.81 19.83
C LEU A 167 -6.56 13.66 20.73
N LYS A 168 -5.62 12.81 21.15
CA LYS A 168 -5.84 11.63 22.03
C LYS A 168 -6.86 10.64 21.44
N LEU A 169 -6.90 10.54 20.12
CA LEU A 169 -7.77 9.61 19.41
C LEU A 169 -7.09 8.23 19.28
N PRO A 170 -7.87 7.12 19.29
CA PRO A 170 -7.36 5.79 18.99
C PRO A 170 -6.63 5.74 17.65
N TRP A 171 -5.44 5.16 17.60
CA TRP A 171 -4.61 5.16 16.39
C TRP A 171 -5.24 4.34 15.26
N GLU A 172 -6.03 3.31 15.61
CA GLU A 172 -6.74 2.44 14.68
C GLU A 172 -7.74 3.24 13.84
N LEU A 173 -8.45 4.20 14.43
CA LEU A 173 -9.37 5.08 13.70
C LEU A 173 -8.64 6.00 12.73
N GLY A 174 -7.41 6.42 13.07
CA GLY A 174 -6.57 7.24 12.18
C GLY A 174 -6.01 6.41 11.03
N ALA A 175 -5.56 5.19 11.31
CA ALA A 175 -5.12 4.23 10.31
C ALA A 175 -6.28 3.83 9.36
N ASP A 176 -7.49 3.65 9.90
CA ASP A 176 -8.70 3.41 9.12
C ASP A 176 -9.05 4.61 8.23
N PHE A 177 -9.03 5.82 8.78
CA PHE A 177 -9.21 7.04 7.99
C PHE A 177 -8.20 7.11 6.83
N PHE A 178 -6.94 6.75 7.06
CA PHE A 178 -5.93 6.72 6.00
C PHE A 178 -6.21 5.65 4.94
N ILE A 179 -6.51 4.41 5.32
CA ILE A 179 -6.69 3.34 4.32
C ILE A 179 -7.93 3.55 3.43
N ARG A 180 -8.95 4.26 3.94
CA ARG A 180 -10.16 4.62 3.19
C ARG A 180 -9.98 5.79 2.24
N HIS A 181 -9.04 6.68 2.51
CA HIS A 181 -8.82 7.92 1.74
C HIS A 181 -7.54 7.90 0.90
N LEU A 182 -6.55 7.05 1.18
CA LEU A 182 -5.32 6.96 0.40
C LEU A 182 -5.46 6.05 -0.82
N LEU A 183 -5.13 6.59 -2.00
CA LEU A 183 -4.99 5.82 -3.24
C LEU A 183 -3.91 4.73 -3.11
N ASP A 184 -2.92 4.97 -2.26
CA ASP A 184 -1.82 4.04 -1.95
C ASP A 184 -2.02 3.29 -0.62
N GLY A 185 -3.26 3.18 -0.13
CA GLY A 185 -3.64 2.47 1.10
C GLY A 185 -3.19 1.00 1.10
N ASP A 186 -1.99 0.76 1.63
CA ASP A 186 -1.37 -0.56 1.78
C ASP A 186 -1.56 -1.07 3.21
N PRO A 187 -2.15 -2.26 3.43
CA PRO A 187 -2.34 -2.81 4.77
C PRO A 187 -1.06 -2.82 5.61
N ALA A 188 0.05 -3.28 5.04
CA ALA A 188 1.33 -3.35 5.75
C ALA A 188 1.91 -1.97 6.02
N SER A 189 2.06 -1.14 4.98
CA SER A 189 2.69 0.17 5.12
C SER A 189 1.87 1.10 6.01
N ASN A 190 0.53 1.05 5.93
CA ASN A 190 -0.37 1.88 6.73
C ASN A 190 -0.32 1.44 8.21
N THR A 191 -0.71 0.19 8.51
CA THR A 191 -0.83 -0.28 9.90
C THR A 191 0.51 -0.20 10.63
N LEU A 192 1.62 -0.58 9.99
CA LEU A 192 2.93 -0.56 10.64
C LEU A 192 3.50 0.85 10.82
N SER A 193 3.20 1.79 9.91
CA SER A 193 3.63 3.19 10.07
C SER A 193 2.88 3.88 11.20
N TRP A 194 1.57 3.65 11.33
CA TRP A 194 0.79 4.16 12.47
C TRP A 194 1.28 3.57 13.80
N ARG A 195 1.52 2.25 13.85
CA ARG A 195 2.14 1.61 15.03
C ARG A 195 3.52 2.16 15.34
N TRP A 196 4.31 2.50 14.32
CA TRP A 196 5.63 3.11 14.52
C TRP A 196 5.52 4.50 15.15
N VAL A 197 4.60 5.36 14.67
CA VAL A 197 4.36 6.68 15.28
C VAL A 197 3.86 6.56 16.71
N ALA A 198 2.90 5.66 16.95
CA ALA A 198 2.26 5.41 18.24
C ALA A 198 3.16 4.71 19.28
N GLY A 199 4.39 4.31 18.91
CA GLY A 199 5.32 3.62 19.81
C GLY A 199 5.03 2.15 20.06
N LEU A 200 4.23 1.54 19.19
CA LEU A 200 3.80 0.14 19.24
C LEU A 200 4.70 -0.79 18.42
N HIS A 201 5.49 -0.25 17.49
CA HIS A 201 6.37 -1.06 16.64
C HIS A 201 7.76 -1.32 17.26
N THR A 202 8.29 -0.34 18.01
CA THR A 202 9.59 -0.46 18.68
C THR A 202 9.45 0.05 20.10
N LYS A 203 9.71 -0.83 21.07
CA LYS A 203 9.56 -0.54 22.50
C LYS A 203 10.29 0.75 22.88
N GLY A 204 9.55 1.69 23.47
CA GLY A 204 10.07 2.97 23.95
C GLY A 204 10.43 3.99 22.87
N LYS A 205 9.95 3.83 21.63
CA LYS A 205 10.22 4.76 20.52
C LYS A 205 8.92 5.29 19.93
N THR A 206 8.53 6.52 20.28
CA THR A 206 7.43 7.26 19.66
C THR A 206 7.95 8.33 18.70
N TYR A 207 7.10 8.78 17.77
CA TYR A 207 7.37 9.93 16.92
C TYR A 207 6.46 11.10 17.32
N LEU A 208 7.05 12.16 17.89
CA LEU A 208 6.32 13.36 18.29
C LEU A 208 6.50 14.48 17.26
N ALA A 209 5.40 14.99 16.71
CA ALA A 209 5.40 16.17 15.87
C ALA A 209 5.88 17.39 16.65
N ARG A 210 6.76 18.19 16.05
CA ARG A 210 7.31 19.40 16.66
C ARG A 210 7.09 20.59 15.74
N SER A 211 6.71 21.74 16.31
CA SER A 211 6.38 22.94 15.54
C SER A 211 7.56 23.47 14.72
N ASP A 212 8.79 23.37 15.23
CA ASP A 212 10.01 23.78 14.53
C ASP A 212 10.29 22.90 13.31
N ASN A 213 10.07 21.58 13.45
CA ASN A 213 10.21 20.61 12.38
C ASN A 213 9.17 20.84 11.27
N ILE A 214 7.90 21.01 11.65
CA ILE A 214 6.81 21.33 10.71
C ILE A 214 7.12 22.64 9.98
N SER A 215 7.49 23.70 10.71
CA SER A 215 7.87 24.99 10.12
C SER A 215 8.98 24.85 9.09
N LYS A 216 10.10 24.20 9.47
CA LYS A 216 11.25 24.00 8.58
C LYS A 216 10.86 23.27 7.29
N PHE A 217 10.19 22.14 7.41
CA PHE A 217 9.90 21.27 6.27
C PHE A 217 8.64 21.69 5.50
N THR A 218 7.88 22.66 5.98
CA THR A 218 6.82 23.32 5.21
C THR A 218 7.22 24.70 4.71
N LYS A 219 8.50 25.08 4.84
CA LYS A 219 9.05 26.41 4.51
C LYS A 219 8.25 27.55 5.15
N GLY A 220 7.88 27.40 6.42
CA GLY A 220 7.18 28.41 7.20
C GLY A 220 5.70 28.57 6.87
N ARG A 221 5.08 27.64 6.12
CA ARG A 221 3.60 27.64 5.95
C ARG A 221 2.87 27.56 7.28
N TYR A 222 3.46 26.86 8.25
CA TYR A 222 2.94 26.77 9.61
C TYR A 222 4.04 27.08 10.60
N THR A 223 3.82 28.10 11.43
CA THR A 223 4.76 28.56 12.46
C THR A 223 4.04 28.71 13.78
N ASN A 224 4.78 28.59 14.89
CA ASN A 224 4.26 28.82 16.26
C ASN A 224 2.99 28.00 16.58
N ILE A 225 3.01 26.71 16.25
CA ILE A 225 1.89 25.79 16.51
C ILE A 225 1.90 25.42 18.00
N THR A 226 1.14 26.13 18.81
CA THR A 226 1.12 25.99 20.28
C THR A 226 0.25 24.85 20.79
N GLN A 227 -0.64 24.32 19.94
CA GLN A 227 -1.60 23.28 20.31
C GLN A 227 -0.98 21.87 20.40
N LEU A 228 0.23 21.67 19.90
CA LEU A 228 0.86 20.34 19.83
C LEU A 228 1.20 19.81 21.23
N SER A 229 1.00 18.50 21.43
CA SER A 229 1.46 17.84 22.65
C SER A 229 2.98 17.95 22.83
N ASN A 230 3.42 18.13 24.07
CA ASN A 230 4.84 18.08 24.44
C ASN A 230 5.33 16.68 24.79
N GLU A 231 4.40 15.75 24.99
CA GLU A 231 4.64 14.36 25.42
C GLU A 231 4.10 13.35 24.40
N ALA A 232 4.78 12.22 24.28
CA ALA A 232 4.39 11.10 23.43
C ALA A 232 4.55 9.80 24.19
N LEU A 233 3.57 9.51 25.05
CA LEU A 233 3.45 8.21 25.72
C LEU A 233 2.93 7.18 24.72
N PRO A 234 3.49 5.95 24.66
CA PRO A 234 3.00 4.92 23.76
C PRO A 234 1.49 4.71 23.87
N ALA A 235 0.82 4.54 22.73
CA ALA A 235 -0.63 4.33 22.73
C ALA A 235 -0.93 2.91 23.23
N GLY A 236 -1.49 2.78 24.44
CA GLY A 236 -1.77 1.48 25.07
C GLY A 236 -0.59 0.88 25.84
N SER A 237 -0.80 -0.29 26.43
CA SER A 237 0.32 -1.08 26.99
C SER A 237 1.24 -1.47 25.84
N VAL A 238 2.56 -1.49 26.07
CA VAL A 238 3.51 -1.94 25.04
C VAL A 238 3.21 -3.42 24.76
N ALA A 239 2.37 -3.67 23.75
CA ALA A 239 2.06 -5.02 23.32
C ALA A 239 3.38 -5.71 22.98
N GLU A 240 3.62 -6.88 23.58
CA GLU A 240 4.74 -7.72 23.17
C GLU A 240 4.64 -7.92 21.65
N THR A 241 5.77 -7.85 20.96
CA THR A 241 5.78 -8.09 19.51
C THR A 241 5.20 -9.49 19.31
N PRO A 242 4.12 -9.65 18.51
CA PRO A 242 3.52 -10.96 18.31
C PRO A 242 4.55 -11.99 17.85
N PRO A 243 4.35 -13.27 18.14
CA PRO A 243 5.31 -14.30 17.76
C PRO A 243 5.53 -14.29 16.24
N LEU A 244 6.79 -14.43 15.86
CA LEU A 244 7.21 -14.51 14.46
C LEU A 244 6.72 -15.83 13.86
N LEU A 245 5.95 -15.76 12.78
CA LEU A 245 5.59 -16.92 11.98
C LEU A 245 6.60 -17.14 10.84
N PRO A 246 6.85 -18.40 10.44
CA PRO A 246 7.61 -18.70 9.24
C PRO A 246 6.97 -18.03 8.02
N LEU A 247 7.80 -17.48 7.15
CA LEU A 247 7.34 -17.00 5.85
C LEU A 247 6.83 -18.18 5.01
N PRO A 248 5.84 -17.97 4.13
CA PRO A 248 5.36 -19.03 3.25
C PRO A 248 6.50 -19.61 2.40
N ILE A 249 6.50 -20.94 2.27
CA ILE A 249 7.42 -21.64 1.37
C ILE A 249 6.79 -21.60 -0.02
N HIS A 250 7.56 -21.14 -1.01
CA HIS A 250 7.11 -21.07 -2.39
C HIS A 250 7.90 -22.03 -3.26
N GLU A 251 7.18 -22.91 -3.94
CA GLU A 251 7.73 -23.76 -4.98
C GLU A 251 7.61 -23.06 -6.35
N PRO A 252 8.56 -23.27 -7.27
CA PRO A 252 8.42 -22.81 -8.64
C PRO A 252 7.13 -23.35 -9.26
N PHE A 253 6.25 -22.46 -9.70
CA PHE A 253 5.04 -22.86 -10.40
C PHE A 253 5.39 -23.28 -11.83
N LYS A 254 4.91 -24.47 -12.23
CA LYS A 254 4.98 -24.94 -13.61
C LYS A 254 3.59 -25.36 -14.04
N SER A 255 3.13 -24.81 -15.16
CA SER A 255 1.84 -25.19 -15.68
C SER A 255 1.80 -26.64 -16.16
N VAL A 256 0.73 -27.36 -15.82
CA VAL A 256 0.50 -28.76 -16.22
C VAL A 256 -0.84 -28.95 -16.93
N GLY A 257 -1.55 -27.87 -17.26
CA GLY A 257 -2.86 -27.93 -17.91
C GLY A 257 -3.51 -26.55 -18.14
N PRO A 258 -4.80 -26.52 -18.53
CA PRO A 258 -5.60 -25.30 -18.66
C PRO A 258 -5.48 -24.41 -17.42
N THR A 259 -4.90 -23.23 -17.60
CA THR A 259 -4.53 -22.33 -16.50
C THR A 259 -5.28 -21.00 -16.60
N GLY A 260 -5.95 -20.62 -15.52
CA GLY A 260 -6.47 -19.27 -15.35
C GLY A 260 -5.58 -18.42 -14.47
N LEU A 261 -5.49 -17.13 -14.78
CA LEU A 261 -4.82 -16.14 -13.94
C LEU A 261 -5.85 -15.36 -13.13
N LEU A 262 -5.74 -15.38 -11.81
CA LEU A 262 -6.50 -14.50 -10.92
C LEU A 262 -5.65 -13.28 -10.55
N LEU A 263 -6.07 -12.09 -10.95
CA LEU A 263 -5.49 -10.81 -10.54
C LEU A 263 -6.22 -10.28 -9.30
N THR A 264 -5.45 -9.71 -8.39
CA THR A 264 -5.98 -9.10 -7.17
C THR A 264 -5.43 -7.69 -6.97
N ASP A 265 -5.88 -6.99 -5.94
CA ASP A 265 -5.34 -5.67 -5.57
C ASP A 265 -3.82 -5.69 -5.30
N GLU A 266 -3.21 -6.87 -5.10
CA GLU A 266 -1.80 -7.02 -4.78
C GLU A 266 -0.86 -6.95 -5.98
N ASP A 267 -1.31 -7.38 -7.16
CA ASP A 267 -0.54 -7.31 -8.39
C ASP A 267 -1.42 -7.36 -9.65
N LEU A 268 -1.56 -6.21 -10.30
CA LEU A 268 -2.33 -6.04 -11.54
C LEU A 268 -1.48 -6.15 -12.81
N ASN A 269 -0.17 -6.41 -12.68
CA ASN A 269 0.72 -6.59 -13.82
C ASN A 269 1.82 -7.65 -13.54
N PRO A 270 1.44 -8.92 -13.32
CA PRO A 270 2.40 -9.98 -12.98
C PRO A 270 3.13 -10.52 -14.22
N ALA A 271 3.88 -9.66 -14.91
CA ALA A 271 4.49 -9.95 -16.21
C ALA A 271 5.46 -11.15 -16.20
N LYS A 272 6.21 -11.35 -15.09
CA LYS A 272 7.11 -12.50 -14.93
C LYS A 272 6.33 -13.81 -14.81
N LEU A 273 5.31 -13.84 -13.95
CA LEU A 273 4.44 -15.00 -13.77
C LEU A 273 3.78 -15.44 -15.08
N ILE A 274 3.30 -14.48 -15.89
CA ILE A 274 2.67 -14.78 -17.19
C ILE A 274 3.68 -15.47 -18.12
N LYS A 275 4.94 -15.00 -18.15
CA LYS A 275 5.99 -15.60 -18.97
C LYS A 275 6.32 -17.03 -18.53
N GLU A 276 6.30 -17.30 -17.22
CA GLU A 276 6.62 -18.60 -16.64
C GLU A 276 5.46 -19.60 -16.71
N THR A 277 4.22 -19.11 -16.70
CA THR A 277 3.00 -19.93 -16.74
C THR A 277 2.76 -20.56 -18.11
N GLY A 278 3.15 -19.90 -19.21
CA GLY A 278 2.76 -20.31 -20.56
C GLY A 278 1.39 -19.75 -20.96
N PRO A 279 0.71 -20.30 -22.00
CA PRO A 279 -0.55 -19.76 -22.50
C PRO A 279 -1.66 -19.86 -21.44
N LEU A 280 -2.26 -18.72 -21.12
CA LEU A 280 -3.42 -18.62 -20.25
C LEU A 280 -4.70 -18.94 -21.02
N VAL A 281 -5.65 -19.62 -20.37
CA VAL A 281 -6.98 -19.90 -20.91
C VAL A 281 -7.96 -18.79 -20.56
N ALA A 282 -7.86 -18.26 -19.35
CA ALA A 282 -8.75 -17.22 -18.85
C ALA A 282 -8.05 -16.31 -17.84
N VAL A 283 -8.61 -15.11 -17.64
CA VAL A 283 -8.17 -14.16 -16.61
C VAL A 283 -9.38 -13.70 -15.81
N ALA A 284 -9.27 -13.63 -14.49
CA ALA A 284 -10.26 -13.01 -13.63
C ALA A 284 -9.61 -11.95 -12.75
N ASN A 285 -10.38 -10.92 -12.43
CA ASN A 285 -9.98 -9.87 -11.51
C ASN A 285 -10.86 -9.91 -10.26
N PHE A 286 -10.24 -9.72 -9.10
CA PHE A 286 -10.95 -9.59 -7.83
C PHE A 286 -10.42 -8.38 -7.06
N SER A 287 -11.32 -7.45 -6.71
CA SER A 287 -10.96 -6.32 -5.86
C SER A 287 -11.55 -6.46 -4.46
N SER A 288 -10.72 -6.11 -3.47
CA SER A 288 -11.11 -6.03 -2.07
C SER A 288 -11.42 -4.61 -1.62
N VAL A 289 -11.39 -3.62 -2.53
CA VAL A 289 -11.42 -2.19 -2.19
C VAL A 289 -12.58 -1.79 -1.29
N GLU A 290 -13.80 -2.25 -1.59
CA GLU A 290 -15.02 -1.95 -0.82
C GLU A 290 -15.02 -2.57 0.58
N ARG A 291 -14.18 -3.57 0.82
CA ARG A 291 -14.10 -4.36 2.05
C ARG A 291 -12.80 -4.13 2.82
N ARG A 292 -12.11 -3.00 2.58
CA ARG A 292 -10.91 -2.60 3.34
C ARG A 292 -11.23 -2.09 4.75
N SER A 293 -12.47 -1.70 5.00
CA SER A 293 -12.95 -1.12 6.25
C SER A 293 -14.44 -1.42 6.42
N SER A 294 -14.94 -1.35 7.66
CA SER A 294 -16.37 -1.31 7.97
C SER A 294 -17.00 0.06 7.65
N LEU A 295 -16.20 1.12 7.57
CA LEU A 295 -16.63 2.47 7.20
C LEU A 295 -16.51 2.72 5.68
N PRO A 296 -17.31 3.64 5.11
CA PRO A 296 -17.29 3.91 3.67
C PRO A 296 -15.92 4.33 3.12
N ILE A 297 -15.52 3.68 2.03
CA ILE A 297 -14.32 4.00 1.25
C ILE A 297 -14.55 5.28 0.44
N SER A 298 -13.53 6.13 0.34
CA SER A 298 -13.66 7.36 -0.44
C SER A 298 -13.89 7.09 -1.94
N PRO A 299 -14.67 7.93 -2.63
CA PRO A 299 -14.85 7.81 -4.08
C PRO A 299 -13.54 7.85 -4.87
N ASN A 300 -12.56 8.64 -4.42
CA ASN A 300 -11.23 8.71 -5.05
C ASN A 300 -10.54 7.35 -5.06
N VAL A 301 -10.54 6.63 -3.93
CA VAL A 301 -9.94 5.30 -3.81
C VAL A 301 -10.72 4.27 -4.63
N LEU A 302 -12.05 4.28 -4.57
CA LEU A 302 -12.89 3.39 -5.39
C LEU A 302 -12.62 3.58 -6.88
N ASN A 303 -12.67 4.82 -7.36
CA ASN A 303 -12.45 5.15 -8.77
C ASN A 303 -11.05 4.74 -9.25
N PHE A 304 -10.02 4.98 -8.44
CA PHE A 304 -8.66 4.60 -8.81
C PHE A 304 -8.49 3.07 -8.87
N VAL A 305 -8.92 2.35 -7.84
CA VAL A 305 -8.73 0.89 -7.79
C VAL A 305 -9.57 0.19 -8.86
N CYS A 306 -10.84 0.56 -9.03
CA CYS A 306 -11.70 0.02 -10.09
C CYS A 306 -11.12 0.31 -11.48
N GLY A 307 -10.69 1.54 -11.74
CA GLY A 307 -10.07 1.90 -13.02
C GLY A 307 -8.75 1.15 -13.28
N ALA A 308 -8.00 0.79 -12.25
CA ALA A 308 -6.78 -0.01 -12.37
C ALA A 308 -7.08 -1.46 -12.74
N HIS A 309 -8.14 -2.03 -12.15
CA HIS A 309 -8.64 -3.35 -12.55
C HIS A 309 -9.21 -3.35 -13.97
N GLU A 310 -9.87 -2.28 -14.39
CA GLU A 310 -10.34 -2.10 -15.77
C GLU A 310 -9.16 -1.99 -16.75
N ASP A 311 -8.13 -1.19 -16.43
CA ASP A 311 -6.90 -1.10 -17.22
C ASP A 311 -6.23 -2.47 -17.37
N ALA A 312 -6.11 -3.22 -16.27
CA ALA A 312 -5.59 -4.58 -16.30
C ALA A 312 -6.42 -5.48 -17.22
N SER A 313 -7.74 -5.51 -17.03
CA SER A 313 -8.66 -6.30 -17.87
C SER A 313 -8.51 -5.97 -19.35
N MET A 314 -8.41 -4.69 -19.71
CA MET A 314 -8.21 -4.25 -21.10
C MET A 314 -6.88 -4.73 -21.67
N ARG A 315 -5.78 -4.66 -20.90
CA ARG A 315 -4.47 -5.16 -21.33
C ARG A 315 -4.49 -6.66 -21.61
N PHE A 316 -5.21 -7.44 -20.80
CA PHE A 316 -5.34 -8.89 -21.03
C PHE A 316 -6.26 -9.24 -22.21
N LYS A 317 -7.35 -8.50 -22.42
CA LYS A 317 -8.20 -8.66 -23.62
C LYS A 317 -7.44 -8.42 -24.93
N GLN A 318 -6.40 -7.60 -24.91
CA GLN A 318 -5.56 -7.34 -26.08
C GLN A 318 -4.50 -8.42 -26.34
N MET A 319 -4.33 -9.40 -25.43
CA MET A 319 -3.39 -10.50 -25.65
C MET A 319 -3.95 -11.48 -26.68
N LYS A 320 -3.21 -11.70 -27.77
CA LYS A 320 -3.61 -12.62 -28.85
C LYS A 320 -3.88 -14.06 -28.39
N SER A 321 -3.30 -14.47 -27.26
CA SER A 321 -3.47 -15.80 -26.69
C SER A 321 -4.77 -15.99 -25.91
N LEU A 322 -5.56 -14.93 -25.71
CA LEU A 322 -6.79 -14.96 -24.91
C LEU A 322 -8.00 -14.53 -25.76
N ASN A 323 -9.12 -15.22 -25.57
CA ASN A 323 -10.40 -14.77 -26.10
C ASN A 323 -10.97 -13.66 -25.19
N ASN A 324 -11.57 -12.62 -25.77
CA ASN A 324 -12.13 -11.49 -25.02
C ASN A 324 -13.18 -11.90 -23.96
N SER A 325 -13.93 -12.98 -24.22
CA SER A 325 -14.93 -13.55 -23.31
C SER A 325 -14.34 -14.26 -22.10
N SER A 326 -13.03 -14.50 -22.09
CA SER A 326 -12.31 -15.22 -21.02
C SER A 326 -11.76 -14.28 -19.94
N VAL A 327 -12.09 -12.97 -20.00
CA VAL A 327 -11.72 -11.97 -18.99
C VAL A 327 -12.96 -11.55 -18.18
N ALA A 328 -12.96 -11.84 -16.87
CA ALA A 328 -14.10 -11.58 -15.98
C ALA A 328 -13.72 -10.74 -14.75
N GLY A 329 -14.69 -10.00 -14.20
CA GLY A 329 -14.58 -9.38 -12.88
C GLY A 329 -15.40 -10.19 -11.88
N CYS A 330 -14.75 -10.74 -10.85
CA CYS A 330 -15.37 -11.54 -9.80
C CYS A 330 -15.48 -10.70 -8.52
N LYS A 331 -16.60 -10.82 -7.81
CA LYS A 331 -16.86 -10.10 -6.55
C LYS A 331 -16.79 -11.00 -5.31
N SER A 332 -16.77 -12.32 -5.49
CA SER A 332 -16.81 -13.32 -4.42
C SER A 332 -15.99 -14.57 -4.75
N VAL A 333 -15.65 -15.36 -3.73
CA VAL A 333 -15.04 -16.69 -3.89
C VAL A 333 -15.89 -17.59 -4.79
N LYS A 334 -17.21 -17.57 -4.60
CA LYS A 334 -18.16 -18.30 -5.43
C LYS A 334 -18.04 -17.95 -6.92
N GLU A 335 -18.00 -16.66 -7.26
CA GLU A 335 -17.84 -16.21 -8.64
C GLU A 335 -16.48 -16.59 -9.25
N ILE A 336 -15.41 -16.68 -8.44
CA ILE A 336 -14.10 -17.17 -8.89
C ILE A 336 -14.21 -18.66 -9.24
N CYS A 337 -14.84 -19.48 -8.39
CA CYS A 337 -15.04 -20.90 -8.68
C CYS A 337 -15.91 -21.12 -9.94
N GLU A 338 -17.00 -20.38 -10.08
CA GLU A 338 -17.88 -20.43 -11.26
C GLU A 338 -17.18 -19.96 -12.55
N TRP A 339 -16.30 -18.97 -12.45
CA TRP A 339 -15.45 -18.55 -13.56
C TRP A 339 -14.47 -19.65 -13.97
N ALA A 340 -13.83 -20.31 -12.98
CA ALA A 340 -12.85 -21.35 -13.25
C ALA A 340 -13.50 -22.59 -13.90
N LEU A 341 -14.67 -23.00 -13.42
CA LEU A 341 -15.46 -24.10 -13.99
C LEU A 341 -15.93 -23.80 -15.42
N ARG A 342 -16.46 -22.60 -15.68
CA ARG A 342 -16.94 -22.21 -17.03
C ARG A 342 -15.84 -22.15 -18.10
N ASN A 343 -14.58 -22.02 -17.68
CA ASN A 343 -13.44 -21.97 -18.59
C ASN A 343 -12.65 -23.29 -18.60
N ASP A 344 -13.21 -24.37 -18.04
CA ASP A 344 -12.59 -25.70 -18.00
C ASP A 344 -11.15 -25.68 -17.46
N LEU A 345 -10.93 -24.92 -16.38
CA LEU A 345 -9.59 -24.76 -15.80
C LEU A 345 -9.24 -25.96 -14.92
N ASN A 346 -8.02 -26.50 -15.09
CA ASN A 346 -7.45 -27.47 -14.16
C ASN A 346 -6.73 -26.79 -13.00
N GLN A 347 -6.36 -25.53 -13.19
CA GLN A 347 -5.62 -24.76 -12.20
C GLN A 347 -5.84 -23.26 -12.33
N VAL A 348 -5.84 -22.60 -11.18
CA VAL A 348 -5.84 -21.15 -11.05
C VAL A 348 -4.54 -20.73 -10.38
N VAL A 349 -3.83 -19.80 -11.02
CA VAL A 349 -2.62 -19.20 -10.48
C VAL A 349 -2.86 -17.73 -10.16
N THR A 350 -2.27 -17.22 -9.09
CA THR A 350 -2.33 -15.82 -8.69
C THR A 350 -0.98 -15.38 -8.11
N PRO A 351 -0.60 -14.11 -8.25
CA PRO A 351 0.45 -13.52 -7.43
C PRO A 351 0.14 -13.70 -5.94
N HIS A 352 1.16 -13.89 -5.11
CA HIS A 352 0.98 -14.10 -3.66
C HIS A 352 0.10 -13.03 -3.01
N ILE A 353 -0.96 -13.46 -2.34
CA ILE A 353 -1.93 -12.57 -1.69
C ILE A 353 -1.41 -12.29 -0.27
N SER A 354 -0.72 -11.15 -0.09
CA SER A 354 -0.14 -10.76 1.21
C SER A 354 -1.18 -10.50 2.30
N VAL A 355 -0.75 -10.49 3.58
CA VAL A 355 -1.63 -10.16 4.72
C VAL A 355 -2.39 -8.85 4.46
N GLY A 356 -3.71 -8.90 4.58
CA GLY A 356 -4.59 -7.78 4.27
C GLY A 356 -5.99 -8.24 3.86
N PRO A 357 -6.88 -7.29 3.47
CA PRO A 357 -8.30 -7.59 3.23
C PRO A 357 -8.51 -8.55 2.08
N THR A 358 -7.68 -8.52 1.03
CA THR A 358 -7.77 -9.50 -0.06
C THR A 358 -7.58 -10.93 0.44
N ARG A 359 -6.61 -11.16 1.34
CA ARG A 359 -6.38 -12.49 1.94
C ARG A 359 -7.56 -12.90 2.81
N ASP A 360 -8.05 -11.99 3.65
CA ASP A 360 -9.15 -12.27 4.57
C ASP A 360 -10.42 -12.68 3.81
N ILE A 361 -10.75 -12.00 2.71
CA ILE A 361 -11.96 -12.28 1.93
C ILE A 361 -11.82 -13.55 1.08
N LEU A 362 -10.61 -13.84 0.58
CA LEU A 362 -10.33 -15.04 -0.21
C LEU A 362 -9.92 -16.23 0.67
N GLU A 363 -10.11 -16.13 1.98
CA GLU A 363 -10.01 -17.26 2.88
C GLU A 363 -10.94 -18.39 2.41
N GLY A 364 -10.41 -19.61 2.30
CA GLY A 364 -11.16 -20.76 1.80
C GLY A 364 -11.16 -20.96 0.29
N LEU A 365 -10.71 -19.99 -0.53
CA LEU A 365 -10.69 -20.12 -1.99
C LEU A 365 -9.95 -21.38 -2.48
N SER A 366 -8.80 -21.71 -1.86
CA SER A 366 -8.04 -22.94 -2.21
C SER A 366 -8.90 -24.19 -2.04
N LYS A 367 -9.58 -24.29 -0.89
CA LYS A 367 -10.42 -25.44 -0.55
C LYS A 367 -11.62 -25.54 -1.49
N ASP A 368 -12.25 -24.41 -1.81
CA ASP A 368 -13.42 -24.37 -2.69
C ASP A 368 -13.06 -24.73 -4.14
N LEU A 369 -11.89 -24.31 -4.64
CA LEU A 369 -11.36 -24.74 -5.93
C LEU A 369 -11.00 -26.23 -5.94
N GLU A 370 -10.36 -26.73 -4.88
CA GLU A 370 -9.97 -28.14 -4.75
C GLU A 370 -11.18 -29.08 -4.73
N LEU A 371 -12.28 -28.69 -4.08
CA LEU A 371 -13.55 -29.43 -4.12
C LEU A 371 -14.11 -29.59 -5.53
N ASN A 372 -13.74 -28.71 -6.45
CA ASN A 372 -14.11 -28.74 -7.87
C ASN A 372 -13.01 -29.36 -8.75
N GLY A 373 -11.97 -29.96 -8.16
CA GLY A 373 -10.86 -30.56 -8.89
C GLY A 373 -9.88 -29.55 -9.51
N ILE A 374 -9.93 -28.28 -9.09
CA ILE A 374 -9.11 -27.19 -9.61
C ILE A 374 -8.01 -26.87 -8.60
N LYS A 375 -6.75 -26.93 -9.02
CA LYS A 375 -5.63 -26.60 -8.13
C LYS A 375 -5.45 -25.08 -8.01
N PHE A 376 -5.15 -24.60 -6.81
CA PHE A 376 -4.88 -23.19 -6.56
C PHE A 376 -3.40 -22.95 -6.23
N TYR A 377 -2.78 -22.02 -6.93
CA TYR A 377 -1.36 -21.70 -6.78
C TYR A 377 -1.14 -20.21 -6.51
N GLN A 378 -0.38 -19.90 -5.46
CA GLN A 378 0.09 -18.55 -5.16
C GLN A 378 1.59 -18.43 -5.46
N VAL A 379 1.95 -17.54 -6.37
CA VAL A 379 3.33 -17.35 -6.81
C VAL A 379 3.88 -16.04 -6.28
N MET A 380 4.96 -16.14 -5.53
CA MET A 380 5.62 -14.97 -4.96
C MET A 380 6.51 -14.28 -5.99
N ASN A 381 6.49 -12.96 -5.98
CA ASN A 381 7.39 -12.18 -6.81
C ASN A 381 8.84 -12.37 -6.34
N GLN A 382 9.79 -12.52 -7.27
CA GLN A 382 11.21 -12.67 -6.97
C GLN A 382 11.76 -11.54 -6.07
N TRP A 383 11.28 -10.31 -6.27
CA TRP A 383 11.59 -9.16 -5.43
C TRP A 383 11.27 -9.41 -3.95
N ASP A 384 10.09 -9.98 -3.68
CA ASP A 384 9.63 -10.31 -2.34
C ASP A 384 10.39 -11.51 -1.78
N LEU A 385 10.57 -12.58 -2.58
CA LEU A 385 11.29 -13.80 -2.19
C LEU A 385 12.68 -13.51 -1.62
N MET A 386 13.38 -12.56 -2.25
CA MET A 386 14.72 -12.15 -1.81
C MET A 386 14.68 -11.17 -0.62
N SER A 387 13.61 -10.38 -0.47
CA SER A 387 13.55 -9.28 0.51
C SER A 387 12.98 -9.71 1.86
N TRP A 388 11.90 -10.50 1.86
CA TRP A 388 11.14 -10.81 3.06
C TRP A 388 11.93 -11.60 4.12
N PRO A 389 12.84 -12.53 3.76
CA PRO A 389 13.72 -13.19 4.75
C PRO A 389 14.59 -12.23 5.57
N HIS A 390 14.75 -10.99 5.12
CA HIS A 390 15.51 -9.93 5.79
C HIS A 390 14.64 -8.86 6.47
N SER A 391 13.32 -9.08 6.51
CA SER A 391 12.31 -8.09 6.92
C SER A 391 11.64 -8.40 8.27
N SER A 392 12.10 -9.41 9.02
CA SER A 392 11.50 -9.81 10.31
C SER A 392 11.97 -9.02 11.55
N ARG A 393 13.01 -8.19 11.42
CA ARG A 393 13.51 -7.28 12.47
C ARG A 393 13.67 -5.88 11.86
N GLY A 394 14.43 -4.96 12.43
CA GLY A 394 14.55 -3.61 11.84
C GLY A 394 15.07 -3.54 10.39
N PHE A 395 14.59 -2.56 9.63
CA PHE A 395 14.90 -2.30 8.21
C PHE A 395 16.40 -2.32 7.86
N PHE A 396 17.28 -1.94 8.79
CA PHE A 396 18.74 -1.94 8.56
C PHE A 396 19.30 -3.32 8.18
N LYS A 397 18.62 -4.43 8.54
CA LYS A 397 19.01 -5.77 8.06
C LYS A 397 18.77 -5.92 6.56
N LEU A 398 17.58 -5.56 6.08
CA LEU A 398 17.26 -5.54 4.64
C LEU A 398 18.15 -4.54 3.90
N ARG A 399 18.37 -3.33 4.45
CA ARG A 399 19.21 -2.29 3.83
C ARG A 399 20.59 -2.82 3.42
N LYS A 400 21.23 -3.61 4.29
CA LYS A 400 22.56 -4.20 4.03
C LYS A 400 22.57 -5.22 2.88
N LYS A 401 21.42 -5.76 2.51
CA LYS A 401 21.26 -6.77 1.45
C LYS A 401 20.88 -6.17 0.10
N ILE A 402 20.36 -4.94 0.08
CA ILE A 402 19.94 -4.24 -1.14
C ILE A 402 20.98 -4.33 -2.28
N PRO A 403 22.27 -3.99 -2.12
CA PRO A 403 23.21 -4.02 -3.24
C PRO A 403 23.37 -5.41 -3.85
N LYS A 404 23.46 -6.45 -3.00
CA LYS A 404 23.56 -7.85 -3.45
C LYS A 404 22.30 -8.27 -4.21
N MET A 405 21.13 -7.91 -3.69
CA MET A 405 19.85 -8.25 -4.32
C MET A 405 19.68 -7.58 -5.69
N LEU A 406 20.06 -6.31 -5.82
CA LEU A 406 20.00 -5.60 -7.09
C LEU A 406 20.90 -6.26 -8.14
N SER A 407 22.06 -6.78 -7.75
CA SER A 407 22.97 -7.54 -8.63
C SER A 407 22.38 -8.89 -9.04
N GLU A 408 21.80 -9.63 -8.08
CA GLU A 408 21.14 -10.92 -8.34
C GLU A 408 19.86 -10.78 -9.21
N LEU A 409 19.22 -9.61 -9.18
CA LEU A 409 18.11 -9.24 -10.08
C LEU A 409 18.58 -8.65 -11.42
N HIS A 410 19.90 -8.55 -11.66
CA HIS A 410 20.50 -7.95 -12.84
C HIS A 410 20.07 -6.49 -13.11
N ILE A 411 19.87 -5.73 -12.04
CA ILE A 411 19.55 -4.29 -12.10
C ILE A 411 20.82 -3.44 -12.15
N ILE A 412 21.88 -3.88 -11.48
CA ILE A 412 23.21 -3.24 -11.45
C ILE A 412 24.34 -4.22 -11.73
#